data_AF-A0AAN6EGJ1-F1
#
_entry.id   AF-A0AAN6EGJ1-F1
#
_cell.length_a   1.000
_cell.length_b   1.000
_cell.length_c   1.000
_cell.angle_alpha   90.00
_cell.angle_beta   90.00
_cell.angle_gamma   90.00
#
_symmetry.space_group_name_H-M   'P 1'
#
loop_
_entity.id
_entity.type
_entity.pdbx_description
1 polymer ?
#
loop_
_entity_poly.entity_id
_entity_poly.type
_entity_poly.pdbx_seq_one_letter_code
_entity_poly.pdbx_strand_id
1 'polypeptide(L)'
;MTQKYSVLLLTTLALQAQGVFSDESAEASPAEPQHSVQVPQFAPYAVPEAALWEQFVGTMEPLWKRSRASKQDQNEDRYDGEWAVEEVVELAGVAGDKALVVKSEARHHAISARLDKPLDPAQNGVVLQYEVKLQNTLNCG
;
A
#
# COMPACT_ATOMS: atom_id res chain seq x y z
N MET A 1 -31.64 -35.65 43.79
CA MET A 1 -31.83 -36.19 42.42
C MET A 1 -30.51 -36.79 41.97
N THR A 2 -30.57 -38.04 41.53
CA THR A 2 -29.51 -39.04 41.60
C THR A 2 -28.52 -38.94 40.43
N GLN A 3 -27.25 -38.85 40.79
CA GLN A 3 -26.09 -38.87 39.90
C GLN A 3 -25.65 -40.33 39.71
N LYS A 4 -25.63 -40.81 38.47
CA LYS A 4 -25.13 -42.15 38.13
C LYS A 4 -23.85 -42.01 37.32
N TYR A 5 -22.73 -42.23 38.00
CA TYR A 5 -21.45 -42.56 37.38
C TYR A 5 -21.50 -44.03 36.96
N SER A 6 -21.08 -44.34 35.73
CA SER A 6 -20.78 -45.71 35.32
C SER A 6 -19.34 -45.81 34.83
N VAL A 7 -18.70 -46.86 35.31
CA VAL A 7 -17.27 -47.10 35.49
C VAL A 7 -16.56 -47.41 34.17
N LEU A 8 -15.28 -47.00 34.12
CA LEU A 8 -14.28 -47.32 33.10
C LEU A 8 -14.12 -48.82 32.82
N LEU A 9 -13.81 -49.16 31.58
CA LEU A 9 -13.01 -50.34 31.25
C LEU A 9 -11.92 -49.94 30.24
N LEU A 10 -10.70 -49.82 30.76
CA LEU A 10 -9.45 -49.72 30.01
C LEU A 10 -9.00 -51.14 29.63
N THR A 11 -8.79 -51.39 28.35
CA THR A 11 -7.97 -52.52 27.89
C THR A 11 -6.98 -52.01 26.84
N THR A 12 -5.71 -51.90 27.23
CA THR A 12 -4.57 -51.77 26.33
C THR A 12 -4.11 -53.16 25.92
N LEU A 13 -3.99 -53.44 24.62
CA LEU A 13 -3.28 -54.62 24.12
C LEU A 13 -2.34 -54.25 22.96
N ALA A 14 -1.20 -54.93 22.97
CA ALA A 14 0.11 -54.51 22.48
C ALA A 14 0.32 -54.49 20.95
N LEU A 15 1.28 -53.65 20.58
CA LEU A 15 2.05 -53.54 19.33
C LEU A 15 2.55 -54.90 18.80
N GLN A 16 2.45 -55.15 17.49
CA GLN A 16 3.53 -55.67 16.63
C GLN A 16 3.31 -55.29 15.16
N ALA A 17 4.39 -54.86 14.52
CA ALA A 17 4.49 -54.42 13.14
C ALA A 17 4.56 -55.60 12.16
N GLN A 18 3.94 -55.45 11.00
CA GLN A 18 4.48 -55.71 9.65
C GLN A 18 3.35 -55.76 8.62
N GLY A 19 3.49 -55.01 7.53
CA GLY A 19 2.86 -55.36 6.26
C GLY A 19 2.02 -54.27 5.61
N VAL A 20 2.63 -53.68 4.58
CA VAL A 20 2.00 -53.23 3.32
C VAL A 20 1.25 -51.88 3.36
N PHE A 21 1.96 -50.86 2.86
CA PHE A 21 1.41 -49.64 2.27
C PHE A 21 0.38 -50.00 1.18
N SER A 22 -0.85 -49.51 1.30
CA SER A 22 -1.68 -48.95 0.21
C SER A 22 -3.12 -48.83 0.69
N ASP A 23 -3.52 -47.62 1.06
CA ASP A 23 -4.81 -47.07 0.62
C ASP A 23 -4.66 -45.55 0.63
N GLU A 24 -4.47 -45.01 -0.57
CA GLU A 24 -4.61 -43.57 -0.85
C GLU A 24 -6.09 -43.22 -0.71
N SER A 25 -6.55 -43.07 0.53
CA SER A 25 -7.79 -42.39 0.84
C SER A 25 -7.51 -40.89 0.75
N ALA A 26 -7.73 -40.34 -0.46
CA ALA A 26 -7.80 -38.92 -0.72
C ALA A 26 -8.93 -38.31 0.13
N GLU A 27 -8.58 -37.87 1.33
CA GLU A 27 -9.46 -37.07 2.16
C GLU A 27 -9.52 -35.68 1.53
N ALA A 28 -10.61 -35.43 0.79
CA ALA A 28 -10.91 -34.15 0.19
C ALA A 28 -10.93 -33.08 1.29
N SER A 29 -9.88 -32.28 1.33
CA SER A 29 -9.83 -31.05 2.12
C SER A 29 -11.04 -30.18 1.73
N PRO A 30 -11.85 -29.70 2.69
CA PRO A 30 -12.96 -28.80 2.39
C PRO A 30 -12.40 -27.58 1.66
N ALA A 31 -12.87 -27.35 0.43
CA ALA A 31 -12.53 -26.16 -0.33
C ALA A 31 -12.88 -24.92 0.51
N GLU A 32 -11.86 -24.17 0.94
CA GLU A 32 -12.06 -22.89 1.59
C GLU A 32 -12.85 -21.97 0.64
N PRO A 33 -13.84 -21.21 1.14
CA PRO A 33 -14.59 -20.29 0.31
C PRO A 33 -13.63 -19.28 -0.32
N GLN A 34 -13.52 -19.33 -1.64
CA GLN A 34 -12.76 -18.38 -2.44
C GLN A 34 -13.45 -17.01 -2.35
N HIS A 35 -13.09 -16.22 -1.34
CA HIS A 35 -13.51 -14.83 -1.26
C HIS A 35 -12.81 -14.04 -2.37
N SER A 36 -13.53 -13.80 -3.47
CA SER A 36 -13.06 -12.87 -4.50
C SER A 36 -13.01 -11.46 -3.90
N VAL A 37 -11.83 -10.91 -3.72
CA VAL A 37 -11.64 -9.52 -3.30
C VAL A 37 -12.07 -8.62 -4.46
N GLN A 38 -13.14 -7.85 -4.27
CA GLN A 38 -13.59 -6.87 -5.25
C GLN A 38 -12.77 -5.59 -5.07
N VAL A 39 -12.01 -5.20 -6.09
CA VAL A 39 -11.22 -3.95 -6.09
C VAL A 39 -12.13 -2.79 -6.52
N PRO A 40 -12.34 -1.75 -5.69
CA PRO A 40 -13.14 -0.59 -6.07
C PRO A 40 -12.47 0.23 -7.17
N GLN A 41 -13.28 0.93 -7.97
CA GLN A 41 -12.80 1.90 -8.95
C GLN A 41 -12.53 3.25 -8.27
N PHE A 42 -11.44 3.92 -8.67
CA PHE A 42 -11.14 5.27 -8.22
C PHE A 42 -12.27 6.24 -8.58
N ALA A 43 -12.68 7.02 -7.58
CA ALA A 43 -13.64 8.11 -7.73
C ALA A 43 -13.03 9.39 -7.14
N PRO A 44 -12.89 10.47 -7.94
CA PRO A 44 -12.41 11.75 -7.43
C PRO A 44 -13.26 12.26 -6.28
N TYR A 45 -12.62 12.90 -5.31
CA TYR A 45 -13.28 13.55 -4.19
C TYR A 45 -12.92 15.03 -4.16
N ALA A 46 -13.78 15.85 -3.58
CA ALA A 46 -13.53 17.27 -3.40
C ALA A 46 -13.70 17.62 -1.93
N VAL A 47 -12.70 18.29 -1.37
CA VAL A 47 -12.75 18.87 -0.03
C VAL A 47 -13.04 20.36 -0.18
N PRO A 48 -14.22 20.85 0.23
CA PRO A 48 -14.49 22.28 0.26
C PRO A 48 -13.45 22.99 1.12
N GLU A 49 -13.03 24.18 0.70
CA GLU A 49 -12.14 25.06 1.47
C GLU A 49 -10.71 24.52 1.72
N ALA A 50 -10.33 23.39 1.13
CA ALA A 50 -8.94 22.95 1.17
C ALA A 50 -8.03 23.96 0.46
N ALA A 51 -6.95 24.36 1.14
CA ALA A 51 -5.95 25.27 0.57
C ALA A 51 -5.19 24.63 -0.61
N LEU A 52 -5.06 23.31 -0.59
CA LEU A 52 -4.55 22.48 -1.68
C LEU A 52 -5.20 21.11 -1.56
N TRP A 53 -5.76 20.62 -2.66
CA TRP A 53 -6.29 19.27 -2.77
C TRP A 53 -5.85 18.67 -4.09
N GLU A 54 -5.01 17.64 -4.03
CA GLU A 54 -4.40 17.00 -5.18
C GLU A 54 -4.57 15.49 -5.09
N GLN A 55 -5.13 14.89 -6.14
CA GLN A 55 -5.34 13.45 -6.28
C GLN A 55 -4.77 12.90 -7.61
N PHE A 56 -4.07 13.74 -8.38
CA PHE A 56 -3.42 13.40 -9.64
C PHE A 56 -4.34 12.75 -10.69
N VAL A 57 -5.60 13.19 -10.75
CA VAL A 57 -6.61 12.75 -11.74
C VAL A 57 -6.23 13.20 -13.18
N GLY A 58 -5.24 14.07 -13.32
CA GLY A 58 -4.72 14.56 -14.60
C GLY A 58 -3.20 14.71 -14.60
N THR A 59 -2.71 15.75 -15.27
CA THR A 59 -1.28 16.06 -15.31
C THR A 59 -0.86 16.82 -14.06
N MET A 60 0.39 16.65 -13.61
CA MET A 60 0.92 17.41 -12.47
C MET A 60 1.04 18.92 -12.76
N GLU A 61 1.32 19.28 -14.02
CA GLU A 61 1.43 20.66 -14.47
C GLU A 61 0.03 21.19 -14.84
N PRO A 62 -0.27 22.47 -14.60
CA PRO A 62 0.66 23.55 -14.23
C PRO A 62 0.86 23.78 -12.72
N LEU A 63 0.12 23.04 -11.87
CA LEU A 63 0.08 23.28 -10.43
C LEU A 63 1.40 22.93 -9.76
N TRP A 64 1.92 21.74 -10.04
CA TRP A 64 3.21 21.28 -9.56
C TRP A 64 4.32 21.65 -10.52
N LYS A 65 5.39 22.23 -9.98
CA LYS A 65 6.56 22.66 -10.75
C LYS A 65 7.81 21.97 -10.26
N ARG A 66 8.52 21.31 -11.19
CA ARG A 66 9.83 20.72 -10.92
C ARG A 66 10.86 21.85 -10.73
N SER A 67 11.63 21.75 -9.65
CA SER A 67 12.82 22.59 -9.48
C SER A 67 13.90 22.12 -10.46
N ARG A 68 14.66 23.07 -11.00
CA ARG A 68 15.90 22.82 -11.75
C ARG A 68 17.07 23.59 -11.13
N ALA A 69 16.96 23.90 -9.84
CA ALA A 69 18.01 24.62 -9.14
C ALA A 69 19.28 23.74 -9.03
N SER A 70 20.42 24.40 -9.11
CA SER A 70 21.74 23.79 -8.92
C SER A 70 22.65 24.81 -8.26
N LYS A 71 23.53 24.37 -7.35
CA LYS A 71 24.65 25.23 -6.94
C LYS A 71 25.60 25.36 -8.13
N GLN A 72 26.08 26.58 -8.39
CA GLN A 72 27.15 26.78 -9.36
C GLN A 72 28.35 25.95 -8.88
N ASP A 73 28.92 25.15 -9.79
CA ASP A 73 30.19 24.42 -9.65
C ASP A 73 30.15 22.97 -9.12
N GLN A 74 28.98 22.41 -8.77
CA GLN A 74 28.87 20.99 -8.38
C GLN A 74 27.74 20.27 -9.10
N ASN A 75 28.07 19.23 -9.87
CA ASN A 75 27.09 18.39 -10.57
C ASN A 75 26.23 17.55 -9.62
N GLU A 76 26.72 17.26 -8.42
CA GLU A 76 26.00 16.46 -7.42
C GLU A 76 24.87 17.25 -6.73
N ASP A 77 24.95 18.59 -6.70
CA ASP A 77 23.99 19.48 -6.03
C ASP A 77 22.84 19.94 -6.96
N ARG A 78 22.49 19.15 -7.98
CA ARG A 78 21.44 19.47 -8.96
C ARG A 78 20.13 18.76 -8.63
N TYR A 79 19.02 19.51 -8.66
CA TYR A 79 17.68 18.94 -8.64
C TYR A 79 17.24 18.59 -10.07
N ASP A 80 17.57 17.39 -10.51
CA ASP A 80 17.29 16.90 -11.85
C ASP A 80 16.67 15.49 -11.85
N GLY A 81 16.07 15.10 -10.73
CA GLY A 81 15.20 13.94 -10.65
C GLY A 81 13.88 14.16 -11.38
N GLU A 82 13.43 13.14 -12.09
CA GLU A 82 12.20 13.18 -12.88
C GLU A 82 11.00 12.64 -12.11
N TRP A 83 9.82 13.15 -12.49
CA TRP A 83 8.54 12.82 -11.87
C TRP A 83 7.54 12.44 -12.96
N ALA A 84 6.62 11.52 -12.65
CA ALA A 84 5.51 11.17 -13.54
C ALA A 84 4.22 10.96 -12.76
N VAL A 85 3.07 11.11 -13.41
CA VAL A 85 1.77 10.69 -12.85
C VAL A 85 1.44 9.32 -13.42
N GLU A 86 1.43 8.30 -12.56
CA GLU A 86 1.29 6.90 -12.96
C GLU A 86 0.32 6.16 -12.01
N GLU A 87 -0.24 5.04 -12.48
CA GLU A 87 -1.08 4.19 -11.63
C GLU A 87 -0.22 3.40 -10.64
N VAL A 88 -0.78 3.20 -9.44
CA VAL A 88 -0.21 2.34 -8.41
C VAL A 88 -0.27 0.88 -8.90
N VAL A 89 0.87 0.19 -8.88
CA VAL A 89 1.03 -1.20 -9.32
C VAL A 89 1.14 -2.18 -8.14
N GLU A 90 1.95 -1.84 -7.14
CA GLU A 90 2.10 -2.66 -5.93
C GLU A 90 0.99 -2.33 -4.95
N LEU A 91 0.28 -3.37 -4.49
CA LEU A 91 -0.88 -3.26 -3.60
C LEU A 91 -1.94 -2.30 -4.17
N ALA A 92 -2.26 -2.46 -5.46
CA ALA A 92 -3.29 -1.69 -6.17
C ALA A 92 -4.71 -1.99 -5.64
N GLY A 93 -5.02 -1.45 -4.47
CA GLY A 93 -6.30 -1.63 -3.78
C GLY A 93 -7.45 -0.79 -4.34
N VAL A 94 -7.17 0.13 -5.27
CA VAL A 94 -8.16 0.95 -5.97
C VAL A 94 -7.76 1.04 -7.43
N ALA A 95 -8.62 0.59 -8.33
CA ALA A 95 -8.35 0.59 -9.77
C ALA A 95 -8.36 2.02 -10.33
N GLY A 96 -7.35 2.38 -11.12
CA GLY A 96 -7.21 3.71 -11.72
C GLY A 96 -6.72 4.80 -10.76
N ASP A 97 -6.30 4.44 -9.54
CA ASP A 97 -5.67 5.36 -8.60
C ASP A 97 -4.28 5.77 -9.11
N LYS A 98 -4.10 7.06 -9.40
CA LYS A 98 -2.86 7.63 -9.92
C LYS A 98 -2.15 8.41 -8.83
N ALA A 99 -0.83 8.37 -8.85
CA ALA A 99 0.03 9.08 -7.92
C ALA A 99 1.17 9.79 -8.65
N LEU A 100 1.74 10.79 -7.98
CA LEU A 100 3.02 11.38 -8.39
C LEU A 100 4.16 10.45 -7.98
N VAL A 101 4.88 9.94 -8.96
CA VAL A 101 5.92 8.92 -8.81
C VAL A 101 7.30 9.51 -9.09
N VAL A 102 8.23 9.22 -8.20
CA VAL A 102 9.68 9.48 -8.35
C VAL A 102 10.26 8.47 -9.34
N LYS A 103 10.89 8.94 -10.42
CA LYS A 103 11.33 8.05 -11.53
C LYS A 103 12.83 7.83 -11.61
N SER A 104 13.65 8.75 -11.10
CA SER A 104 15.10 8.68 -11.25
C SER A 104 15.78 8.09 -10.01
N GLU A 105 16.66 7.12 -10.19
CA GLU A 105 17.48 6.59 -9.09
C GLU A 105 18.68 7.48 -8.82
N ALA A 106 19.07 7.63 -7.55
CA ALA A 106 20.25 8.40 -7.13
C ALA A 106 20.29 9.85 -7.67
N ARG A 107 19.13 10.53 -7.70
CA ARG A 107 18.99 11.94 -8.06
C ARG A 107 18.30 12.73 -6.96
N HIS A 108 18.64 14.00 -6.83
CA HIS A 108 17.88 14.91 -5.96
C HIS A 108 16.57 15.30 -6.66
N HIS A 109 15.47 15.09 -5.96
CA HIS A 109 14.14 15.44 -6.44
C HIS A 109 13.65 16.68 -5.71
N ALA A 110 13.14 17.65 -6.45
CA ALA A 110 12.45 18.79 -5.87
C ALA A 110 11.28 19.21 -6.75
N ILE A 111 10.10 19.29 -6.14
CA ILE A 111 8.86 19.70 -6.76
C ILE A 111 8.07 20.51 -5.75
N SER A 112 7.33 21.51 -6.21
CA SER A 112 6.46 22.30 -5.34
C SER A 112 5.18 22.72 -6.05
N ALA A 113 4.10 22.81 -5.28
CA ALA A 113 2.87 23.46 -5.69
C ALA A 113 2.71 24.75 -4.87
N ARG A 114 2.36 25.85 -5.54
CA ARG A 114 2.13 27.13 -4.87
C ARG A 114 0.66 27.19 -4.44
N LEU A 115 0.42 27.54 -3.17
CA LEU A 115 -0.92 27.82 -2.67
C LEU A 115 -1.43 29.16 -3.20
N ASP A 116 -2.73 29.26 -3.47
CA ASP A 116 -3.37 30.49 -3.94
C ASP A 116 -3.32 31.60 -2.89
N LYS A 117 -3.37 31.22 -1.61
CA LYS A 117 -3.31 32.13 -0.46
C LYS A 117 -2.29 31.62 0.56
N PRO A 118 -1.58 32.52 1.27
CA PRO A 118 -0.77 32.12 2.41
C PRO A 118 -1.62 31.45 3.49
N LEU A 119 -1.06 30.43 4.15
CA LEU A 119 -1.64 29.83 5.35
C LEU A 119 -1.13 30.59 6.58
N ASP A 120 -2.05 30.93 7.49
CA ASP A 120 -1.71 31.46 8.82
C ASP A 120 -2.10 30.43 9.90
N PRO A 121 -1.14 29.65 10.42
CA PRO A 121 -1.41 28.65 11.45
C PRO A 121 -1.96 29.24 12.75
N ALA A 122 -1.71 30.53 13.03
CA ALA A 122 -2.15 31.16 14.28
C ALA A 122 -3.65 31.40 14.32
N GLN A 123 -4.32 31.54 13.17
CA GLN A 123 -5.75 31.83 13.10
C GLN A 123 -6.60 30.56 13.09
N ASN A 124 -6.25 29.58 12.24
CA ASN A 124 -7.15 28.46 11.93
C ASN A 124 -6.52 27.07 12.14
N GLY A 125 -5.27 27.00 12.63
CA GLY A 125 -4.48 25.78 12.62
C GLY A 125 -4.14 25.31 11.20
N VAL A 126 -3.28 24.30 11.07
CA VAL A 126 -2.94 23.70 9.77
C VAL A 126 -2.93 22.19 9.90
N VAL A 127 -3.56 21.52 8.93
CA VAL A 127 -3.47 20.08 8.72
C VAL A 127 -2.78 19.84 7.39
N LEU A 128 -1.72 19.05 7.40
CA LEU A 128 -1.07 18.53 6.20
C LEU A 128 -1.24 17.01 6.19
N GLN A 129 -1.85 16.49 5.15
CA GLN A 129 -2.04 15.06 4.94
C GLN A 129 -1.62 14.70 3.52
N TYR A 130 -0.87 13.61 3.41
CA TYR A 130 -0.47 13.00 2.14
C TYR A 130 -0.23 11.51 2.37
N GLU A 131 -0.26 10.75 1.29
CA GLU A 131 0.04 9.32 1.32
C GLU A 131 1.36 9.06 0.58
N VAL A 132 2.12 8.07 1.08
CA VAL A 132 3.32 7.58 0.42
C VAL A 132 3.18 6.08 0.28
N LYS A 133 3.32 5.60 -0.97
CA LYS A 133 3.31 4.17 -1.28
C LYS A 133 4.63 3.82 -1.94
N LEU A 134 5.42 2.96 -1.30
CA LEU A 134 6.63 2.42 -1.89
C LEU A 134 6.25 1.36 -2.92
N GLN A 135 6.39 1.69 -4.20
CA GLN A 135 6.11 0.78 -5.31
C GLN A 135 7.29 -0.14 -5.62
N ASN A 136 8.48 0.18 -5.11
CA ASN A 136 9.69 -0.62 -5.21
C ASN A 136 10.41 -0.58 -3.86
N THR A 137 11.43 -1.42 -3.69
CA THR A 137 12.31 -1.34 -2.52
C THR A 137 13.04 0.00 -2.50
N LEU A 138 12.93 0.72 -1.37
CA LEU A 138 13.67 1.97 -1.15
C LEU A 138 15.01 1.65 -0.48
N ASN A 139 16.11 1.80 -1.23
CA ASN A 139 17.45 1.56 -0.71
C ASN A 139 17.97 2.73 0.13
N CYS A 140 17.67 3.96 -0.29
CA CYS A 140 18.02 5.21 0.37
C CYS A 140 17.08 6.29 -0.16
N GLY A 141 16.61 7.18 0.71
CA GLY A 141 15.67 8.26 0.37
C GLY A 141 15.83 9.45 1.30
#